data_AF-A0A0J0YIV6-F1
#
_entry.id   AF-A0A0J0YIV6-F1
#
_cell.length_a   1.000
_cell.length_b   1.000
_cell.length_c   1.000
_cell.angle_alpha   90.00
_cell.angle_beta   90.00
_cell.angle_gamma   90.00
#
_symmetry.space_group_name_H-M   'P 1'
#
loop_
_entity.id
_entity.type
_entity.pdbx_description
1 polymer ?
#
loop_
_entity_poly.entity_id
_entity_poly.type
_entity_poly.pdbx_seq_one_letter_code
_entity_poly.pdbx_strand_id
1 'polypeptide(L)'
;MAGERPRIKSIITESIVNLEAYSENCCSKNARQVLLSPHKFNSDVWADKHYTIRVQQGDDNGVREGIELEAILELIRDTFNHVINYSLKYGKIVNFPPFAPPQSTRIVIQNHVDNEEHFLNVALEYHFLDVDTYEVTVWTAMKHKGFHIREGQYIIQLHHDKTILLQFVKRVLKKLHTFDRK
;
A
#
# COMPACT_ATOMS: atom_id res chain seq x y z
N MET A 1 7.60 28.52 49.64
CA MET A 1 7.02 27.78 48.49
C MET A 1 7.74 28.25 47.24
N ALA A 2 8.71 27.48 46.74
CA ALA A 2 9.42 27.83 45.52
C ALA A 2 8.61 27.28 44.33
N GLY A 3 8.08 28.18 43.50
CA GLY A 3 7.31 27.81 42.31
C GLY A 3 8.16 27.02 41.32
N GLU A 4 7.59 25.95 40.77
CA GLU A 4 8.24 25.14 39.74
C GLU A 4 8.55 25.99 38.50
N ARG A 5 9.79 25.93 38.04
CA ARG A 5 10.22 26.60 36.80
C ARG A 5 9.59 25.90 35.59
N PRO A 6 8.95 26.63 34.66
CA PRO A 6 8.41 26.02 33.45
C PRO A 6 9.54 25.41 32.61
N ARG A 7 9.42 24.13 32.25
CA ARG A 7 10.35 23.45 31.34
C ARG A 7 10.11 23.95 29.92
N ILE A 8 11.15 24.49 29.30
CA ILE A 8 11.16 24.79 27.86
C ILE A 8 11.03 23.46 27.11
N LYS A 9 9.94 23.27 26.37
CA LYS A 9 9.77 22.12 25.47
C LYS A 9 10.84 22.21 24.40
N SER A 10 11.57 21.11 24.17
CA SER A 10 12.56 21.02 23.11
C SER A 10 11.97 21.51 21.80
N ILE A 11 12.52 22.59 21.28
CA ILE A 11 12.19 23.14 19.96
C ILE A 11 12.44 21.99 18.97
N ILE A 12 11.40 21.63 18.21
CA ILE A 12 11.52 20.74 17.06
C ILE A 12 12.61 21.37 16.19
N THR A 13 13.78 20.75 16.17
CA THR A 13 14.89 21.23 15.36
C THR A 13 14.53 20.87 13.93
N GLU A 14 13.92 21.81 13.21
CA GLU A 14 13.87 21.71 11.76
C GLU A 14 15.32 21.55 11.29
N SER A 15 15.65 20.38 10.78
CA SER A 15 16.98 20.10 10.26
C SER A 15 17.17 20.99 9.03
N ILE A 16 17.88 22.10 9.19
CA ILE A 16 18.34 22.91 8.07
C ILE A 16 19.33 22.03 7.30
N VAL A 17 18.87 21.41 6.22
CA VAL A 17 19.71 20.57 5.36
C VAL A 17 20.65 21.51 4.58
N ASN A 18 21.91 21.59 5.00
CA ASN A 18 22.92 22.31 4.24
C ASN A 18 23.29 21.51 2.98
N LEU A 19 22.74 21.91 1.84
CA LEU A 19 22.97 21.27 0.53
C LEU A 19 24.44 21.29 0.08
N GLU A 20 25.27 22.20 0.63
CA GLU A 20 26.69 22.27 0.31
C GLU A 20 27.55 21.32 1.15
N ALA A 21 27.01 20.80 2.25
CA ALA A 21 27.74 19.90 3.15
C ALA A 21 27.86 18.49 2.57
N TYR A 22 29.03 17.88 2.78
CA TYR A 22 29.21 16.45 2.53
C TYR A 22 28.61 15.64 3.68
N SER A 23 27.92 14.55 3.36
CA SER A 23 27.28 13.62 4.28
C SER A 23 27.37 12.19 3.76
N GLU A 24 27.16 11.21 4.64
CA GLU A 24 27.08 9.81 4.26
C GLU A 24 25.73 9.52 3.58
N ASN A 25 25.77 8.80 2.45
CA ASN A 25 24.60 8.19 1.84
C ASN A 25 24.82 6.67 1.70
N CYS A 26 23.86 5.95 1.11
CA CYS A 26 23.93 4.49 0.96
C CYS A 26 25.16 3.97 0.18
N CYS A 27 25.87 4.82 -0.56
CA CYS A 27 26.98 4.43 -1.43
C CYS A 27 28.34 5.05 -1.04
N SER A 28 28.36 6.16 -0.28
CA SER A 28 29.60 6.88 0.07
C SER A 28 29.45 7.63 1.39
N LYS A 29 30.52 7.62 2.21
CA LYS A 29 30.64 8.38 3.46
C LYS A 29 30.85 9.88 3.25
N ASN A 30 31.27 10.28 2.05
CA ASN A 30 31.62 11.65 1.69
C ASN A 30 30.82 12.08 0.44
N ALA A 31 29.51 11.83 0.42
CA ALA A 31 28.64 12.24 -0.68
C ALA A 31 28.15 13.67 -0.47
N ARG A 32 27.72 14.34 -1.54
CA ARG A 32 26.97 15.61 -1.46
C ARG A 32 25.70 15.47 -2.28
N GLN A 33 24.57 15.86 -1.71
CA GLN A 33 23.31 15.84 -2.43
C GLN A 33 23.28 16.96 -3.46
N VAL A 34 23.30 16.60 -4.75
CA VAL A 34 23.29 17.57 -5.85
C VAL A 34 21.87 17.94 -6.26
N LEU A 35 20.96 16.97 -6.26
CA LEU A 35 19.56 17.15 -6.66
C LEU A 35 18.68 16.19 -5.87
N LEU A 36 17.51 16.67 -5.47
CA LEU A 36 16.39 15.84 -5.05
C LEU A 36 15.25 16.07 -6.05
N SER A 37 14.97 15.08 -6.90
CA SER A 37 13.85 15.16 -7.84
C SER A 37 12.83 14.07 -7.51
N PRO A 38 11.61 14.44 -7.12
CA PRO A 38 10.55 13.45 -6.94
C PRO A 38 10.06 12.99 -8.31
N HIS A 39 9.98 11.67 -8.50
CA HIS A 39 9.35 11.07 -9.68
C HIS A 39 7.93 10.64 -9.34
N LYS A 40 7.01 10.87 -10.28
CA LYS A 40 5.62 10.44 -10.17
C LYS A 40 5.41 9.25 -11.11
N PHE A 41 4.56 8.33 -10.67
CA PHE A 41 4.09 7.21 -11.47
C PHE A 41 2.65 7.47 -11.91
N ASN A 42 2.31 7.00 -13.10
CA ASN A 42 0.96 6.97 -13.63
C ASN A 42 0.30 5.64 -13.27
N SER A 43 -0.98 5.69 -12.91
CA SER A 43 -1.77 4.51 -12.61
C SER A 43 -3.10 4.54 -13.36
N ASP A 44 -3.27 3.61 -14.29
CA ASP A 44 -4.52 3.40 -15.01
C ASP A 44 -5.37 2.38 -14.24
N VAL A 45 -6.44 2.86 -13.59
CA VAL A 45 -7.27 2.03 -12.72
C VAL A 45 -8.50 1.52 -13.47
N TRP A 46 -8.67 0.21 -13.48
CA TRP A 46 -9.78 -0.50 -14.11
C TRP A 46 -10.61 -1.26 -13.07
N ALA A 47 -11.90 -1.44 -13.37
CA ALA A 47 -12.82 -2.23 -12.58
C ALA A 47 -13.19 -3.51 -13.33
N ASP A 48 -12.96 -4.67 -12.71
CA ASP A 48 -13.49 -5.93 -13.23
C ASP A 48 -15.01 -5.95 -13.13
N LYS A 49 -15.65 -6.68 -14.05
CA LYS A 49 -17.12 -6.85 -14.08
C LYS A 49 -17.66 -7.32 -12.73
N HIS A 50 -16.96 -8.22 -12.03
CA HIS A 50 -17.40 -8.75 -10.75
C HIS A 50 -17.43 -7.66 -9.66
N TYR A 51 -16.45 -6.78 -9.62
CA TYR A 51 -16.46 -5.62 -8.75
C TYR A 51 -17.61 -4.66 -9.10
N THR A 52 -17.78 -4.32 -10.39
CA THR A 52 -18.86 -3.44 -10.84
C THR A 52 -20.24 -3.95 -10.45
N ILE A 53 -20.48 -5.25 -10.61
CA ILE A 53 -21.75 -5.89 -10.20
C ILE A 53 -21.97 -5.71 -8.69
N ARG A 54 -20.96 -5.95 -7.86
CA ARG A 54 -21.09 -5.79 -6.40
C ARG A 54 -21.41 -4.36 -5.98
N VAL A 55 -20.78 -3.37 -6.59
CA VAL A 55 -21.06 -1.96 -6.28
C VAL A 55 -22.51 -1.60 -6.65
N GLN A 56 -22.97 -2.05 -7.82
CA GLN A 56 -24.30 -1.70 -8.33
C GLN A 56 -25.43 -2.46 -7.63
N GLN A 57 -25.23 -3.76 -7.38
CA GLN A 57 -26.28 -4.68 -6.95
C GLN A 57 -26.17 -5.05 -5.47
N GLY A 58 -25.01 -4.86 -4.84
CA GLY A 58 -24.69 -5.34 -3.49
C GLY A 58 -24.00 -6.70 -3.53
N ASP A 59 -23.64 -7.21 -2.34
CA ASP A 59 -23.21 -8.60 -2.16
C ASP A 59 -24.41 -9.57 -2.01
N ASP A 60 -24.14 -10.83 -1.68
CA ASP A 60 -25.17 -11.85 -1.47
C ASP A 60 -26.16 -11.50 -0.33
N ASN A 61 -25.81 -10.52 0.52
CA ASN A 61 -26.66 -9.99 1.59
C ASN A 61 -27.23 -8.60 1.26
N GLY A 62 -26.99 -8.08 0.04
CA GLY A 62 -27.43 -6.76 -0.41
C GLY A 62 -26.61 -5.58 0.12
N VAL A 63 -25.47 -5.83 0.77
CA VAL A 63 -24.63 -4.81 1.40
C VAL A 63 -23.74 -4.12 0.36
N ARG A 64 -23.68 -2.79 0.43
CA ARG A 64 -22.89 -1.92 -0.48
C ARG A 64 -21.90 -1.03 0.25
N GLU A 65 -22.07 -0.85 1.56
CA GLU A 65 -21.45 0.22 2.30
C GLU A 65 -19.93 0.02 2.44
N GLY A 66 -19.17 1.04 2.06
CA GLY A 66 -17.71 1.08 2.22
C GLY A 66 -16.93 0.39 1.09
N ILE A 67 -17.56 0.05 -0.04
CA ILE A 67 -16.88 -0.45 -1.25
C ILE A 67 -17.03 0.49 -2.45
N GLU A 68 -17.37 1.75 -2.20
CA GLU A 68 -17.52 2.78 -3.23
C GLU A 68 -16.20 3.06 -3.95
N LEU A 69 -16.29 3.52 -5.20
CA LEU A 69 -15.12 3.72 -6.06
C LEU A 69 -14.12 4.69 -5.43
N GLU A 70 -14.60 5.77 -4.82
CA GLU A 70 -13.78 6.80 -4.18
C GLU A 70 -12.91 6.22 -3.07
N ALA A 71 -13.48 5.38 -2.20
CA ALA A 71 -12.77 4.72 -1.11
C ALA A 71 -11.69 3.76 -1.64
N ILE A 72 -11.98 3.04 -2.73
CA ILE A 72 -11.00 2.15 -3.37
C ILE A 72 -9.87 2.95 -4.03
N LEU A 73 -10.18 4.03 -4.74
CA LEU A 73 -9.17 4.87 -5.38
C LEU A 73 -8.24 5.52 -4.36
N GLU A 74 -8.78 5.98 -3.23
CA GLU A 74 -7.98 6.47 -2.12
C GLU A 74 -7.08 5.37 -1.55
N LEU A 75 -7.61 4.17 -1.33
CA LEU A 75 -6.83 3.04 -0.85
C LEU A 75 -5.69 2.66 -1.81
N ILE A 76 -5.95 2.64 -3.13
CA ILE A 76 -4.93 2.38 -4.15
C ILE A 76 -3.87 3.48 -4.11
N ARG A 77 -4.25 4.75 -4.06
CA ARG A 77 -3.34 5.89 -4.01
C ARG A 77 -2.42 5.81 -2.79
N ASP A 78 -2.98 5.53 -1.62
CA ASP A 78 -2.26 5.45 -0.34
C ASP A 78 -1.28 4.29 -0.29
N THR A 79 -1.53 3.23 -1.05
CA THR A 79 -0.73 1.99 -1.01
C THR A 79 0.19 1.83 -2.21
N PHE A 80 0.02 2.61 -3.27
CA PHE A 80 0.71 2.42 -4.55
C PHE A 80 2.23 2.33 -4.41
N ASN A 81 2.85 3.31 -3.72
CA ASN A 81 4.29 3.31 -3.50
C ASN A 81 4.75 2.13 -2.61
N HIS A 82 3.91 1.70 -1.68
CA HIS A 82 4.19 0.53 -0.85
C HIS A 82 4.13 -0.76 -1.67
N VAL A 83 3.17 -0.90 -2.59
CA VAL A 83 3.06 -2.03 -3.53
C VAL A 83 4.33 -2.14 -4.38
N ILE A 84 4.79 -1.03 -4.96
CA ILE A 84 6.04 -0.99 -5.75
C ILE A 84 7.22 -1.41 -4.87
N ASN A 85 7.38 -0.80 -3.69
CA ASN A 85 8.47 -1.11 -2.78
C ASN A 85 8.50 -2.61 -2.40
N TYR A 86 7.35 -3.16 -2.02
CA TYR A 86 7.23 -4.58 -1.69
C TYR A 86 7.53 -5.47 -2.89
N SER A 87 7.10 -5.08 -4.10
CA SER A 87 7.42 -5.82 -5.33
C SER A 87 8.93 -5.87 -5.58
N LEU A 88 9.64 -4.75 -5.40
CA LEU A 88 11.10 -4.69 -5.54
C LEU A 88 11.82 -5.56 -4.50
N LYS A 89 11.29 -5.65 -3.28
CA LYS A 89 11.93 -6.35 -2.16
C LYS A 89 11.61 -7.85 -2.09
N TYR A 90 10.39 -8.25 -2.42
CA TYR A 90 9.88 -9.61 -2.22
C TYR A 90 9.49 -10.31 -3.52
N GLY A 91 9.40 -9.58 -4.64
CA GLY A 91 9.06 -10.12 -5.96
C GLY A 91 7.61 -10.57 -6.09
N LYS A 92 7.14 -10.68 -7.34
CA LYS A 92 5.83 -11.23 -7.72
C LYS A 92 4.62 -10.53 -7.07
N ILE A 93 4.67 -9.23 -6.84
CA ILE A 93 3.50 -8.43 -6.42
C ILE A 93 2.95 -7.64 -7.60
N VAL A 94 3.84 -7.03 -8.38
CA VAL A 94 3.53 -6.45 -9.69
C VAL A 94 3.86 -7.47 -10.78
N ASN A 95 2.96 -7.60 -11.74
CA ASN A 95 3.09 -8.46 -12.90
C ASN A 95 3.81 -7.72 -14.04
N PHE A 96 4.66 -8.42 -14.77
CA PHE A 96 5.45 -7.86 -15.88
C PHE A 96 5.13 -8.61 -17.18
N PRO A 97 5.32 -7.98 -18.37
CA PRO A 97 5.16 -8.65 -19.65
C PRO A 97 6.09 -9.88 -19.78
N PRO A 98 5.69 -10.91 -20.54
CA PRO A 98 4.43 -11.06 -21.27
C PRO A 98 3.26 -11.49 -20.36
N PHE A 99 2.07 -10.91 -20.59
CA PHE A 99 0.91 -11.06 -19.69
C PHE A 99 0.06 -12.34 -19.89
N ALA A 100 0.48 -13.29 -20.73
CA ALA A 100 -0.19 -14.58 -20.89
C ALA A 100 0.74 -15.70 -21.40
N PRO A 101 0.56 -16.97 -20.96
CA PRO A 101 0.22 -17.44 -19.60
C PRO A 101 1.49 -18.01 -18.88
N PRO A 102 1.54 -18.22 -17.53
CA PRO A 102 0.43 -18.38 -16.57
C PRO A 102 0.57 -17.61 -15.22
N GLN A 103 -0.55 -17.47 -14.49
CA GLN A 103 -0.63 -16.97 -13.09
C GLN A 103 -0.20 -15.50 -12.87
N SER A 104 -1.05 -14.56 -13.28
CA SER A 104 -0.98 -13.19 -12.73
C SER A 104 -1.16 -13.25 -11.21
N THR A 105 -0.32 -12.50 -10.50
CA THR A 105 -0.43 -12.40 -9.05
C THR A 105 -1.48 -11.36 -8.69
N ARG A 106 -2.48 -11.82 -7.93
CA ARG A 106 -3.47 -10.97 -7.24
C ARG A 106 -3.00 -10.72 -5.83
N ILE A 107 -3.07 -9.49 -5.38
CA ILE A 107 -2.87 -9.15 -3.97
C ILE A 107 -4.19 -8.72 -3.34
N VAL A 108 -4.23 -8.69 -2.01
CA VAL A 108 -5.35 -8.13 -1.26
C VAL A 108 -4.86 -6.97 -0.42
N ILE A 109 -5.54 -5.84 -0.53
CA ILE A 109 -5.34 -4.70 0.37
C ILE A 109 -6.45 -4.72 1.41
N GLN A 110 -6.07 -4.61 2.68
CA GLN A 110 -6.98 -4.64 3.81
C GLN A 110 -6.87 -3.33 4.60
N ASN A 111 -7.97 -2.58 4.67
CA ASN A 111 -8.02 -1.35 5.44
C ASN A 111 -8.44 -1.64 6.89
N HIS A 112 -7.47 -1.80 7.79
CA HIS A 112 -7.68 -2.04 9.22
C HIS A 112 -7.56 -0.76 10.08
N VAL A 113 -7.71 0.43 9.49
CA VAL A 113 -7.51 1.70 10.20
C VAL A 113 -8.44 1.83 11.41
N ASP A 114 -9.70 1.38 11.32
CA ASP A 114 -10.67 1.60 12.40
C ASP A 114 -10.82 0.41 13.38
N ASN A 115 -9.97 -0.62 13.25
CA ASN A 115 -10.06 -1.88 14.02
C ASN A 115 -11.48 -2.51 14.04
N GLU A 116 -12.28 -2.23 13.01
CA GLU A 116 -13.63 -2.76 12.89
C GLU A 116 -13.61 -4.28 12.65
N GLU A 117 -14.63 -4.97 13.17
CA GLU A 117 -14.79 -6.41 12.96
C GLU A 117 -14.96 -6.75 11.46
N HIS A 118 -15.56 -5.83 10.71
CA HIS A 118 -15.71 -5.88 9.28
C HIS A 118 -14.79 -4.82 8.66
N PHE A 119 -13.64 -5.23 8.16
CA PHE A 119 -12.72 -4.33 7.45
C PHE A 119 -12.83 -4.51 5.93
N LEU A 120 -12.51 -3.46 5.19
CA LEU A 120 -12.53 -3.47 3.73
C LEU A 120 -11.38 -4.33 3.19
N ASN A 121 -11.73 -5.31 2.37
CA ASN A 121 -10.81 -6.13 1.59
C ASN A 121 -10.96 -5.76 0.12
N VAL A 122 -9.87 -5.44 -0.57
CA VAL A 122 -9.86 -5.15 -2.01
C VAL A 122 -8.85 -6.04 -2.69
N ALA A 123 -9.30 -6.89 -3.62
CA ALA A 123 -8.42 -7.70 -4.44
C ALA A 123 -8.01 -6.93 -5.71
N LEU A 124 -6.71 -6.84 -5.94
CA LEU A 124 -6.11 -6.04 -7.00
C LEU A 124 -5.09 -6.87 -7.79
N GLU A 125 -4.95 -6.55 -9.06
CA GLU A 125 -3.78 -6.90 -9.87
C GLU A 125 -3.07 -5.62 -10.29
N TYR A 126 -1.74 -5.63 -10.20
CA TYR A 126 -0.89 -4.56 -10.70
C TYR A 126 -0.09 -5.09 -11.88
N HIS A 127 -0.09 -4.37 -13.01
CA HIS A 127 0.73 -4.67 -14.17
C HIS A 127 1.65 -3.50 -14.47
N PHE A 128 2.93 -3.77 -14.65
CA PHE A 128 3.89 -2.80 -15.18
C PHE A 128 3.71 -2.72 -16.68
N LEU A 129 3.27 -1.57 -17.21
CA LEU A 129 3.09 -1.37 -18.65
C LEU A 129 4.32 -0.72 -19.29
N ASP A 130 4.83 0.34 -18.65
CA ASP A 130 5.98 1.10 -19.13
C ASP A 130 6.73 1.74 -17.94
N VAL A 131 7.86 2.39 -18.18
CA VAL A 131 8.82 2.94 -17.19
C VAL A 131 8.15 3.63 -16.01
N ASP A 132 7.14 4.44 -16.25
CA ASP A 132 6.42 5.21 -15.23
C ASP A 132 4.94 4.81 -15.10
N THR A 133 4.47 3.84 -15.86
CA THR A 133 3.03 3.59 -16.05
C THR A 133 2.64 2.18 -15.63
N TYR A 134 1.65 2.11 -14.73
CA TYR A 134 1.12 0.87 -14.19
C TYR A 134 -0.38 0.78 -14.45
N GLU A 135 -0.85 -0.41 -14.78
CA GLU A 135 -2.28 -0.72 -14.77
C GLU A 135 -2.65 -1.35 -13.43
N VAL A 136 -3.78 -0.95 -12.87
CA VAL A 136 -4.34 -1.51 -11.64
C VAL A 136 -5.76 -2.00 -11.90
N THR A 137 -6.02 -3.29 -11.76
CA THR A 137 -7.37 -3.84 -11.92
C THR A 137 -7.97 -4.21 -10.58
N VAL A 138 -9.10 -3.61 -10.24
CA VAL A 138 -9.95 -3.96 -9.09
C VAL A 138 -10.79 -5.17 -9.44
N TRP A 139 -10.43 -6.34 -8.93
CA TRP A 139 -11.17 -7.57 -9.17
C TRP A 139 -12.43 -7.65 -8.31
N THR A 140 -12.30 -7.30 -7.04
CA THR A 140 -13.42 -7.32 -6.11
C THR A 140 -13.11 -6.52 -4.86
N ALA A 141 -14.17 -6.07 -4.18
CA ALA A 141 -14.08 -5.47 -2.87
C ALA A 141 -15.20 -6.02 -1.96
N MET A 142 -14.93 -6.10 -0.66
CA MET A 142 -15.92 -6.52 0.34
C MET A 142 -15.51 -6.12 1.75
N LYS A 143 -16.46 -5.61 2.56
CA LYS A 143 -16.27 -5.35 3.98
C LYS A 143 -16.65 -6.60 4.81
N HIS A 144 -15.84 -7.65 4.73
CA HIS A 144 -16.16 -8.96 5.33
C HIS A 144 -14.93 -9.70 5.84
N LYS A 145 -15.02 -10.22 7.06
CA LYS A 145 -13.93 -10.93 7.74
C LYS A 145 -13.55 -12.27 7.09
N GLY A 146 -14.53 -12.94 6.48
CA GLY A 146 -14.35 -14.22 5.78
C GLY A 146 -13.86 -14.09 4.34
N PHE A 147 -13.15 -13.02 3.98
CA PHE A 147 -12.62 -12.86 2.63
C PHE A 147 -11.64 -14.00 2.30
N HIS A 148 -11.88 -14.71 1.20
CA HIS A 148 -11.09 -15.88 0.86
C HIS A 148 -9.71 -15.49 0.33
N ILE A 149 -8.66 -15.88 1.07
CA ILE A 149 -7.25 -15.69 0.68
C ILE A 149 -6.67 -17.02 0.19
N ARG A 150 -6.00 -16.98 -0.95
CA ARG A 150 -5.36 -18.16 -1.56
C ARG A 150 -3.97 -18.41 -0.97
N GLU A 151 -3.53 -19.66 -0.96
CA GLU A 151 -2.16 -20.02 -0.59
C GLU A 151 -1.15 -19.27 -1.47
N GLY A 152 -0.12 -18.69 -0.85
CA GLY A 152 0.92 -17.87 -1.48
C GLY A 152 0.53 -16.41 -1.72
N GLN A 153 -0.74 -16.04 -1.52
CA GLN A 153 -1.23 -14.69 -1.81
C GLN A 153 -0.65 -13.65 -0.84
N TYR A 154 -0.21 -12.52 -1.41
CA TYR A 154 0.25 -11.37 -0.64
C TYR A 154 -0.91 -10.51 -0.18
N ILE A 155 -0.77 -9.98 1.04
CA ILE A 155 -1.75 -9.09 1.66
C ILE A 155 -1.01 -7.87 2.18
N ILE A 156 -1.54 -6.68 1.88
CA ILE A 156 -1.06 -5.43 2.42
C ILE A 156 -2.12 -4.91 3.38
N GLN A 157 -1.80 -4.89 4.67
CA GLN A 157 -2.68 -4.36 5.70
C GLN A 157 -2.30 -2.93 6.05
N LEU A 158 -3.28 -2.03 6.07
CA LEU A 158 -3.14 -0.66 6.54
C LEU A 158 -3.60 -0.58 7.99
N HIS A 159 -2.74 -0.09 8.88
CA HIS A 159 -3.05 0.20 10.27
C HIS A 159 -2.58 1.61 10.56
N HIS A 160 -3.49 2.57 10.74
CA HIS A 160 -3.18 3.97 11.04
C HIS A 160 -1.92 4.50 10.31
N ASP A 161 -0.77 4.53 11.00
CA ASP A 161 0.52 5.05 10.59
C ASP A 161 1.42 4.02 9.87
N LYS A 162 0.93 2.81 9.56
CA LYS A 162 1.76 1.71 9.04
C LYS A 162 1.09 0.92 7.93
N THR A 163 1.92 0.38 7.04
CA THR A 163 1.58 -0.71 6.13
C THR A 163 2.33 -1.97 6.52
N ILE A 164 1.64 -3.10 6.56
CA ILE A 164 2.20 -4.41 6.89
C ILE A 164 2.05 -5.32 5.68
N LEU A 165 3.16 -5.88 5.20
CA LEU A 165 3.13 -6.94 4.20
C LEU A 165 3.04 -8.30 4.89
N LEU A 166 1.99 -9.05 4.55
CA LEU A 166 1.79 -10.43 4.93
C LEU A 166 1.79 -11.34 3.69
N GLN A 167 2.02 -12.62 3.91
CA GLN A 167 1.79 -13.67 2.92
C GLN A 167 1.07 -14.84 3.57
N PHE A 168 0.04 -15.35 2.90
CA PHE A 168 -0.69 -16.51 3.38
C PHE A 168 0.05 -17.78 3.00
N VAL A 169 0.62 -18.48 3.98
CA VAL A 169 1.46 -19.67 3.77
C VAL A 169 1.11 -20.73 4.82
N LYS A 170 0.90 -21.97 4.39
CA LYS A 170 0.49 -23.11 5.23
C LYS A 170 -0.75 -22.78 6.06
N ARG A 171 -1.73 -22.10 5.45
CA ARG A 171 -2.96 -21.64 6.09
C ARG A 171 -2.76 -20.63 7.25
N VAL A 172 -1.61 -19.97 7.32
CA VAL A 172 -1.30 -18.96 8.34
C VAL A 172 -0.84 -17.67 7.66
N LEU A 173 -1.20 -16.53 8.24
CA LEU A 173 -0.68 -15.23 7.82
C LEU A 173 0.73 -15.03 8.38
N LYS A 174 1.73 -15.06 7.50
CA LYS A 174 3.12 -14.78 7.85
C LYS A 174 3.43 -13.32 7.57
N LYS A 175 3.81 -12.56 8.60
CA LYS A 175 4.33 -11.21 8.45
C LYS A 175 5.72 -11.23 7.80
N LEU A 176 5.87 -10.45 6.72
CA LEU A 176 7.13 -10.30 6.00
C LEU A 176 7.78 -8.94 6.27
N HIS A 177 7.00 -7.87 6.31
CA HIS A 177 7.55 -6.53 6.49
C HIS A 177 6.58 -5.52 7.10
N THR A 178 7.12 -4.39 7.53
CA THR A 178 6.35 -3.22 7.95
C THR A 178 7.06 -1.95 7.50
N PHE A 179 6.30 -1.00 6.99
CA PHE A 179 6.72 0.38 6.74
C PHE A 179 5.79 1.34 7.47
N ASP A 180 6.34 2.50 7.82
CA ASP A 180 5.53 3.63 8.26
C ASP A 180 4.88 4.30 7.03
N ARG A 181 3.61 4.70 7.14
CA ARG A 181 2.88 5.56 6.21
C ARG A 181 3.34 6.99 6.49
N LYS A 182 4.25 7.50 5.66
CA LYS A 182 4.69 8.90 5.68
C LYS A 182 4.03 9.67 4.56
#